data_AF-A0A8C2R7W8-F1
#
_entry.id   AF-A0A8C2R7W8-F1
#
_cell.length_a   1.000
_cell.length_b   1.000
_cell.length_c   1.000
_cell.angle_alpha   90.00
_cell.angle_beta   90.00
_cell.angle_gamma   90.00
#
_symmetry.space_group_name_H-M   'P 1'
#
loop_
_entity.id
_entity.type
_entity.pdbx_description
1 polymer ?
#
loop_
_entity_poly.entity_id
_entity_poly.type
_entity_poly.pdbx_seq_one_letter_code
_entity_poly.pdbx_strand_id
1 'polypeptide(L)'
;MRLPTWPLFGAHRRDWPGMLRKGWAEAPSKQKASSTGLQGVRAVEGTTGRRTLPRPCQLSFGLRSSSMFLKATLLLGLAVLGIHVWAIEMEFVDISKDLDYFAVSVEFAVAWFNSGNTEEQAYKLLEVRRAQQKSWTMIYLMELDLGRTVCKKHDEDIDKCPLQESPGERKLNCTFIVDSRPWFTQFTLLNSTCQQI
;
A
#
# COMPACT_ATOMS: atom_id res chain seq x y z
N MET A 1 22.70 24.62 -36.21
CA MET A 1 22.46 24.20 -34.82
C MET A 1 21.58 22.97 -34.86
N ARG A 2 22.14 21.79 -34.53
CA ARG A 2 21.42 20.51 -34.52
C ARG A 2 21.04 20.22 -33.08
N LEU A 3 19.75 20.12 -32.81
CA LEU A 3 19.22 19.55 -31.56
C LEU A 3 19.57 18.05 -31.54
N PRO A 4 20.09 17.50 -30.43
CA PRO A 4 20.34 16.08 -30.36
C PRO A 4 19.00 15.34 -30.26
N THR A 5 18.79 14.42 -31.18
CA THR A 5 17.76 13.39 -31.12
C THR A 5 18.04 12.49 -29.91
N TRP A 6 17.18 12.53 -28.89
CA TRP A 6 17.18 11.49 -27.86
C TRP A 6 16.70 10.19 -28.49
N PRO A 7 17.49 9.11 -28.48
CA PRO A 7 17.02 7.82 -28.93
C PRO A 7 16.04 7.26 -27.90
N LEU A 8 14.93 6.73 -28.42
CA LEU A 8 14.01 5.84 -27.73
C LEU A 8 14.81 4.68 -27.10
N PHE A 9 14.97 4.70 -25.78
CA PHE A 9 15.83 3.77 -25.05
C PHE A 9 15.15 2.40 -24.90
N GLY A 10 15.27 1.58 -25.94
CA GLY A 10 15.42 0.14 -25.78
C GLY A 10 16.89 -0.20 -25.48
N ALA A 11 17.10 -1.21 -24.64
CA ALA A 11 18.41 -1.81 -24.31
C ALA A 11 19.35 -0.97 -23.40
N HIS A 12 19.04 -0.88 -22.11
CA HIS A 12 20.10 -1.02 -21.11
C HIS A 12 19.57 -1.74 -19.87
N ARG A 13 19.91 -3.02 -19.81
CA ARG A 13 19.85 -3.88 -18.63
C ARG A 13 20.71 -3.20 -17.55
N ARG A 14 20.11 -2.31 -16.74
CA ARG A 14 20.68 -1.97 -15.43
C ARG A 14 20.78 -3.28 -14.66
N ASP A 15 21.84 -3.47 -13.90
CA ASP A 15 22.09 -4.66 -13.06
C ASP A 15 21.00 -4.77 -11.98
N TRP A 16 19.80 -5.14 -12.42
CA TRP A 16 18.58 -5.28 -11.67
C TRP A 16 18.69 -6.40 -10.62
N PRO A 17 19.33 -7.55 -10.93
CA PRO A 17 19.67 -8.54 -9.92
C PRO A 17 20.54 -7.95 -8.79
N GLY A 18 21.47 -7.03 -9.11
CA GLY A 18 22.26 -6.30 -8.12
C GLY A 18 21.45 -5.36 -7.22
N MET A 19 20.38 -4.77 -7.73
CA MET A 19 19.50 -3.86 -6.98
C MET A 19 18.58 -4.61 -6.00
N LEU A 20 18.02 -5.75 -6.43
CA LEU A 20 17.28 -6.67 -5.56
C LEU A 20 18.16 -7.22 -4.43
N ARG A 21 19.42 -7.56 -4.73
CA ARG A 21 20.39 -8.05 -3.74
C ARG A 21 20.74 -7.01 -2.66
N LYS A 22 20.78 -5.73 -3.01
CA LYS A 22 21.06 -4.63 -2.07
C LYS A 22 19.86 -4.29 -1.20
N GLY A 23 18.65 -4.25 -1.76
CA GLY A 23 17.42 -3.94 -1.00
C GLY A 23 17.09 -4.96 0.10
N TRP A 24 17.57 -6.20 -0.01
CA TRP A 24 17.40 -7.24 1.02
C TRP A 24 18.25 -7.05 2.27
N ALA A 25 19.32 -6.26 2.22
CA ALA A 25 20.18 -6.04 3.38
C ALA A 25 19.51 -5.15 4.46
N GLU A 26 18.35 -4.55 4.17
CA GLU A 26 17.78 -3.44 4.94
C GLU A 26 16.35 -3.69 5.48
N ALA A 27 15.76 -4.87 5.27
CA ALA A 27 14.38 -5.14 5.71
C ALA A 27 14.26 -5.35 7.24
N PRO A 28 13.46 -4.54 7.97
CA PRO A 28 13.28 -4.69 9.41
C PRO A 28 12.30 -5.82 9.78
N SER A 29 12.60 -6.49 10.90
CA SER A 29 11.80 -7.53 11.52
C SER A 29 10.46 -7.00 12.08
N LYS A 30 9.41 -7.84 11.94
CA LYS A 30 8.01 -7.56 12.31
C LYS A 30 7.85 -6.96 13.71
N GLN A 31 7.25 -5.78 13.82
CA GLN A 31 6.80 -5.19 15.08
C GLN A 31 5.39 -5.68 15.44
N LYS A 32 5.26 -6.24 16.65
CA LYS A 32 4.00 -6.68 17.26
C LYS A 32 3.37 -5.51 18.02
N ALA A 33 2.13 -5.16 17.66
CA ALA A 33 1.37 -4.11 18.34
C ALA A 33 1.05 -4.51 19.79
N SER A 34 1.45 -3.68 20.74
CA SER A 34 1.16 -3.80 22.16
C SER A 34 0.04 -2.81 22.51
N SER A 35 -1.14 -3.33 22.83
CA SER A 35 -2.28 -2.53 23.31
C SER A 35 -2.15 -2.29 24.81
N THR A 36 -1.99 -1.04 25.23
CA THR A 36 -2.07 -0.64 26.64
C THR A 36 -3.35 0.17 26.86
N GLY A 37 -4.16 -0.29 27.82
CA GLY A 37 -5.45 0.29 28.18
C GLY A 37 -5.36 1.64 28.89
N LEU A 38 -6.44 2.41 28.79
CA LEU A 38 -6.64 3.68 29.49
C LEU A 38 -7.69 3.48 30.60
N GLN A 39 -7.27 3.65 31.84
CA GLN A 39 -8.13 3.72 33.02
C GLN A 39 -8.59 5.16 33.29
N GLY A 40 -9.90 5.27 33.58
CA GLY A 40 -10.51 6.02 34.68
C GLY A 40 -10.11 7.47 34.93
N VAL A 41 -11.02 8.40 34.65
CA VAL A 41 -11.03 9.74 35.26
C VAL A 41 -12.11 9.79 36.34
N ARG A 42 -11.71 10.21 37.53
CA ARG A 42 -12.47 10.28 38.78
C ARG A 42 -13.40 11.49 38.78
N ALA A 43 -14.64 11.32 39.25
CA ALA A 43 -15.59 12.39 39.47
C ALA A 43 -15.18 13.27 40.67
N VAL A 44 -15.39 14.59 40.54
CA VAL A 44 -15.25 15.54 41.64
C VAL A 44 -16.61 16.17 41.90
N GLU A 45 -17.06 16.03 43.15
CA GLU A 45 -18.32 16.54 43.67
C GLU A 45 -18.13 17.99 44.19
N GLY A 46 -19.04 18.89 43.83
CA GLY A 46 -18.96 20.31 44.14
C GLY A 46 -20.34 20.89 44.47
N THR A 47 -20.40 21.69 45.52
CA THR A 47 -21.52 21.95 46.44
C THR A 47 -22.52 23.02 46.01
N THR A 48 -23.69 22.95 46.66
CA THR A 48 -24.92 23.75 46.57
C THR A 48 -24.75 25.27 46.73
N GLY A 49 -25.41 26.04 45.85
CA GLY A 49 -25.63 27.48 46.03
C GLY A 49 -26.87 27.97 45.27
N ARG A 50 -27.98 28.16 45.99
CA ARG A 50 -29.26 28.69 45.48
C ARG A 50 -29.23 30.23 45.53
N ARG A 51 -29.49 30.94 44.42
CA ARG A 51 -30.16 32.26 44.44
C ARG A 51 -30.52 32.82 43.04
N THR A 52 -31.83 33.08 42.92
CA THR A 52 -32.55 34.15 42.20
C THR A 52 -32.48 34.27 40.67
N LEU A 53 -33.67 34.15 40.08
CA LEU A 53 -34.02 34.32 38.66
C LEU A 53 -34.16 35.81 38.30
N PRO A 54 -33.48 36.35 37.27
CA PRO A 54 -33.86 37.62 36.67
C PRO A 54 -34.81 37.43 35.48
N ARG A 55 -35.61 38.47 35.26
CA ARG A 55 -36.75 38.65 34.33
C ARG A 55 -36.45 38.33 32.85
N PRO A 56 -37.50 38.07 32.03
CA PRO A 56 -37.34 37.63 30.65
C PRO A 56 -36.70 38.73 29.80
N CYS A 57 -35.55 38.43 29.20
CA CYS A 57 -35.01 39.22 28.11
C CYS A 57 -35.96 39.05 26.91
N GLN A 58 -36.54 40.16 26.45
CA GLN A 58 -37.17 40.19 25.13
C GLN A 58 -36.12 39.81 24.09
N LEU A 59 -36.34 38.70 23.37
CA LEU A 59 -35.55 38.35 22.20
C LEU A 59 -35.85 39.37 21.10
N SER A 60 -35.03 40.41 21.00
CA SER A 60 -34.89 41.11 19.74
C SER A 60 -34.27 40.11 18.76
N PHE A 61 -35.06 39.61 17.81
CA PHE A 61 -34.53 38.88 16.65
C PHE A 61 -33.76 39.87 15.77
N GLY A 62 -32.60 40.31 16.25
CA GLY A 62 -31.61 40.99 15.43
C GLY A 62 -31.09 39.98 14.43
N LEU A 63 -31.28 40.26 13.13
CA LEU A 63 -30.67 39.53 12.03
C LEU A 63 -29.13 39.54 12.18
N ARG A 64 -28.61 38.59 12.95
CA ARG A 64 -27.18 38.25 13.07
C ARG A 64 -26.97 36.79 12.68
N SER A 65 -27.71 36.35 11.66
CA SER A 65 -27.79 34.95 11.26
C SER A 65 -27.01 34.65 9.98
N SER A 66 -26.96 35.58 9.03
CA SER A 66 -26.28 35.39 7.74
C SER A 66 -24.77 35.11 7.87
N SER A 67 -24.08 35.78 8.79
CA SER A 67 -22.65 35.56 9.02
C SER A 67 -22.35 34.17 9.58
N MET A 68 -23.20 33.64 10.45
CA MET A 68 -23.04 32.31 11.03
C MET A 68 -23.36 31.21 10.00
N PHE A 69 -24.42 31.38 9.20
CA PHE A 69 -24.75 30.44 8.13
C PHE A 69 -23.71 30.41 7.01
N LEU A 70 -23.16 31.56 6.62
CA LEU A 70 -22.09 31.63 5.61
C LEU A 70 -20.82 30.94 6.10
N LYS A 71 -20.45 31.12 7.37
CA LYS A 71 -19.32 30.42 7.97
C LYS A 71 -19.56 28.91 8.09
N ALA A 72 -20.75 28.51 8.51
CA ALA A 72 -21.12 27.09 8.63
C ALA A 72 -21.11 26.39 7.26
N THR A 73 -21.68 27.04 6.24
CA THR A 73 -21.66 26.51 4.86
C THR A 73 -20.25 26.45 4.28
N LEU A 74 -19.41 27.47 4.53
CA LEU A 74 -18.00 27.44 4.13
C LEU A 74 -17.23 26.29 4.81
N LEU A 75 -17.39 26.12 6.12
CA LEU A 75 -16.71 25.04 6.87
C LEU A 75 -17.19 23.66 6.40
N LEU A 76 -18.49 23.49 6.17
CA LEU A 76 -19.04 22.25 5.64
C LEU A 76 -18.50 21.96 4.23
N GLY A 77 -18.43 22.97 3.36
CA GLY A 77 -17.86 22.85 2.02
C GLY A 77 -16.38 22.44 2.06
N LEU A 78 -15.58 23.05 2.94
CA LEU A 78 -14.17 22.68 3.13
C LEU A 78 -14.01 21.27 3.69
N ALA A 79 -14.85 20.86 4.64
CA ALA A 79 -14.83 19.51 5.19
C ALA A 79 -15.17 18.47 4.11
N VAL A 80 -16.21 18.72 3.30
CA VAL A 80 -16.60 17.84 2.18
C VAL A 80 -15.47 17.74 1.15
N LEU A 81 -14.86 18.87 0.77
CA LEU A 81 -13.73 18.88 -0.16
C LEU A 81 -12.54 18.09 0.42
N GLY A 82 -12.22 18.29 1.70
CA GLY A 82 -11.15 17.57 2.38
C GLY A 82 -11.38 16.05 2.42
N ILE A 83 -12.62 15.62 2.71
CA ILE A 83 -13.01 14.20 2.69
C ILE A 83 -12.86 13.61 1.27
N HIS A 84 -13.30 14.34 0.24
CA HIS A 84 -13.17 13.88 -1.14
C HIS A 84 -11.72 13.71 -1.59
N VAL A 85 -10.85 14.69 -1.30
CA VAL A 85 -9.42 14.60 -1.62
C VAL A 85 -8.76 13.42 -0.89
N TRP A 86 -9.07 13.25 0.39
CA TRP A 86 -8.53 12.16 1.19
C TRP A 86 -8.97 10.77 0.67
N ALA A 87 -10.22 10.63 0.24
CA ALA A 87 -10.71 9.39 -0.35
C ALA A 87 -9.96 9.02 -1.63
N ILE A 88 -9.69 9.99 -2.51
CA ILE A 88 -8.94 9.78 -3.77
C ILE A 88 -7.51 9.31 -3.47
N GLU A 89 -6.85 9.87 -2.46
CA GLU A 89 -5.49 9.50 -2.05
C GLU A 89 -5.39 8.06 -1.51
N MET A 90 -6.51 7.48 -1.08
CA MET A 90 -6.57 6.13 -0.54
C MET A 90 -7.02 5.07 -1.54
N GLU A 91 -7.40 5.45 -2.76
CA GLU A 91 -7.93 4.53 -3.75
C GLU A 91 -6.83 3.75 -4.49
N PHE A 92 -7.09 2.46 -4.72
CA PHE A 92 -6.31 1.63 -5.63
C PHE A 92 -6.99 1.65 -7.01
N VAL A 93 -6.26 2.11 -8.01
CA VAL A 93 -6.73 2.18 -9.40
C VAL A 93 -6.06 1.09 -10.22
N ASP A 94 -6.80 0.50 -11.16
CA ASP A 94 -6.24 -0.50 -12.09
C ASP A 94 -5.22 0.17 -13.02
N ILE A 95 -4.10 -0.52 -13.23
CA ILE A 95 -3.00 -0.07 -14.10
C ILE A 95 -2.68 -1.13 -15.15
N SER A 96 -1.95 -0.72 -16.19
CA SER A 96 -1.40 -1.67 -17.15
C SER A 96 -0.35 -2.56 -16.48
N LYS A 97 -0.38 -3.85 -16.81
CA LYS A 97 0.63 -4.84 -16.39
C LYS A 97 2.01 -4.57 -16.98
N ASP A 98 2.07 -3.80 -18.07
CA ASP A 98 3.31 -3.47 -18.78
C ASP A 98 4.03 -2.24 -18.20
N LEU A 99 3.51 -1.64 -17.12
CA LEU A 99 4.17 -0.51 -16.48
C LEU A 99 5.49 -0.98 -15.86
N ASP A 100 6.62 -0.41 -16.30
CA ASP A 100 7.97 -0.86 -15.93
C ASP A 100 8.16 -1.09 -14.42
N TYR A 101 7.77 -0.12 -13.59
CA TYR A 101 7.92 -0.20 -12.14
C TYR A 101 6.98 -1.22 -11.49
N PHE A 102 5.83 -1.50 -12.10
CA PHE A 102 4.94 -2.56 -11.66
C PHE A 102 5.53 -3.93 -11.97
N ALA A 103 5.94 -4.17 -13.21
CA ALA A 103 6.55 -5.44 -13.64
C ALA A 103 7.77 -5.80 -12.79
N VAL A 104 8.61 -4.80 -12.52
CA VAL A 104 9.73 -4.89 -11.60
C VAL A 104 9.30 -5.24 -10.16
N SER A 105 8.21 -4.65 -9.67
CA SER A 105 7.69 -4.92 -8.32
C SER A 105 7.13 -6.35 -8.21
N VAL A 106 6.61 -6.90 -9.31
CA VAL A 106 6.22 -8.31 -9.42
C VAL A 106 7.42 -9.23 -9.27
N GLU A 107 8.53 -8.96 -9.97
CA GLU A 107 9.78 -9.72 -9.81
C GLU A 107 10.29 -9.69 -8.37
N PHE A 108 10.29 -8.50 -7.75
CA PHE A 108 10.63 -8.35 -6.34
C PHE A 108 9.74 -9.20 -5.43
N ALA A 109 8.41 -9.18 -5.64
CA ALA A 109 7.47 -9.94 -4.82
C ALA A 109 7.69 -11.46 -4.93
N VAL A 110 7.91 -11.97 -6.15
CA VAL A 110 8.19 -13.39 -6.40
C VAL A 110 9.53 -13.80 -5.76
N ALA A 111 10.57 -12.99 -5.92
CA ALA A 111 11.87 -13.24 -5.30
C ALA A 111 11.78 -13.23 -3.77
N TRP A 112 11.08 -12.25 -3.19
CA TRP A 112 10.84 -12.16 -1.75
C TRP A 112 10.09 -13.40 -1.23
N PHE A 113 9.05 -13.83 -1.95
CA PHE A 113 8.31 -15.04 -1.62
C PHE A 113 9.21 -16.28 -1.62
N ASN A 114 10.01 -16.46 -2.68
CA ASN A 114 10.95 -17.58 -2.77
C ASN A 114 11.98 -17.56 -1.63
N SER A 115 12.43 -16.39 -1.19
CA SER A 115 13.32 -16.32 -0.03
C SER A 115 12.68 -16.77 1.27
N GLY A 116 11.46 -16.28 1.53
CA GLY A 116 10.80 -16.42 2.82
C GLY A 116 9.99 -17.70 2.97
N ASN A 117 9.64 -18.35 1.85
CA ASN A 117 8.92 -19.62 1.85
C ASN A 117 9.76 -20.71 2.55
N THR A 118 9.15 -21.71 3.16
CA THR A 118 9.89 -22.78 3.87
C THR A 118 10.28 -23.94 2.97
N GLU A 119 9.61 -24.11 1.83
CA GLU A 119 9.88 -25.21 0.90
C GLU A 119 11.24 -25.07 0.23
N GLU A 120 11.83 -26.17 -0.24
CA GLU A 120 13.13 -26.12 -0.92
C GLU A 120 12.98 -25.65 -2.38
N GLN A 121 11.83 -25.99 -2.98
CA GLN A 121 11.50 -25.69 -4.36
C GLN A 121 11.22 -24.20 -4.56
N ALA A 122 11.67 -23.68 -5.70
CA ALA A 122 11.33 -22.34 -6.13
C ALA A 122 9.92 -22.32 -6.75
N TYR A 123 9.27 -21.16 -6.65
CA TYR A 123 8.02 -20.84 -7.32
C TYR A 123 8.27 -19.82 -8.43
N LYS A 124 7.52 -19.95 -9.52
CA LYS A 124 7.57 -19.05 -10.66
C LYS A 124 6.22 -18.38 -10.89
N LEU A 125 6.24 -17.16 -11.40
CA LEU A 125 5.04 -16.47 -11.84
C LEU A 125 4.38 -17.20 -13.02
N LEU A 126 3.09 -17.50 -12.89
CA LEU A 126 2.23 -18.03 -13.95
C LEU A 126 1.43 -16.91 -14.61
N GLU A 127 0.76 -16.09 -13.78
CA GLU A 127 -0.16 -15.07 -14.26
C GLU A 127 -0.24 -13.90 -13.27
N VAL A 128 -0.36 -12.69 -13.79
CA VAL A 128 -0.79 -11.52 -13.01
C VAL A 128 -2.32 -11.41 -13.16
N ARG A 129 -3.07 -11.74 -12.11
CA ARG A 129 -4.54 -11.62 -12.09
C ARG A 129 -4.96 -10.17 -11.96
N ARG A 130 -4.32 -9.44 -11.06
CA ARG A 130 -4.66 -8.05 -10.74
C ARG A 130 -3.43 -7.16 -10.67
N ALA A 131 -3.54 -5.96 -11.21
CA ALA A 131 -2.50 -4.94 -11.22
C ALA A 131 -3.12 -3.59 -10.84
N GLN A 132 -2.86 -3.15 -9.61
CA GLN A 132 -3.39 -1.90 -9.08
C GLN A 132 -2.28 -1.04 -8.47
N GLN A 133 -2.47 0.27 -8.53
CA GLN A 133 -1.59 1.26 -7.91
C GLN A 133 -2.41 2.13 -6.97
N LYS A 134 -1.88 2.39 -5.77
CA LYS A 134 -2.47 3.37 -4.88
C LYS A 134 -2.20 4.77 -5.42
N SER A 135 -3.26 5.54 -5.64
CA SER A 135 -3.22 6.89 -6.23
C SER A 135 -2.09 7.75 -5.67
N TRP A 136 -1.36 8.45 -6.55
CA TRP A 136 -0.25 9.35 -6.22
C TRP A 136 0.96 8.72 -5.50
N THR A 137 0.98 7.41 -5.32
CA THR A 137 2.11 6.67 -4.73
C THR A 137 2.67 5.67 -5.71
N MET A 138 3.82 5.06 -5.41
CA MET A 138 4.35 3.89 -6.13
C MET A 138 4.13 2.61 -5.32
N ILE A 139 2.99 2.54 -4.63
CA ILE A 139 2.54 1.34 -3.91
C ILE A 139 1.64 0.54 -4.83
N TYR A 140 2.03 -0.70 -5.10
CA TYR A 140 1.32 -1.60 -5.98
C TYR A 140 0.63 -2.70 -5.19
N LEU A 141 -0.64 -2.94 -5.51
CA LEU A 141 -1.38 -4.13 -5.12
C LEU A 141 -1.42 -5.06 -6.33
N MET A 142 -0.97 -6.29 -6.14
CA MET A 142 -0.91 -7.30 -7.18
C MET A 142 -1.45 -8.63 -6.69
N GLU A 143 -2.27 -9.28 -7.51
CA GLU A 143 -2.68 -10.67 -7.31
C GLU A 143 -1.97 -11.52 -8.37
N LEU A 144 -1.18 -12.48 -7.91
CA LEU A 144 -0.27 -13.28 -8.71
C LEU A 144 -0.59 -14.76 -8.52
N ASP A 145 -0.67 -15.50 -9.63
CA ASP A 145 -0.66 -16.96 -9.58
C ASP A 145 0.78 -17.44 -9.69
N LEU A 146 1.22 -18.24 -8.73
CA LEU A 146 2.55 -18.82 -8.65
C LEU A 146 2.48 -20.34 -8.80
N GLY A 147 3.44 -20.93 -9.52
CA GLY A 147 3.54 -22.37 -9.73
C GLY A 147 4.84 -22.92 -9.16
N ARG A 148 4.77 -24.05 -8.46
CA ARG A 148 5.96 -24.76 -7.97
C ARG A 148 6.78 -25.27 -9.14
N THR A 149 8.10 -25.14 -9.04
CA THR A 149 9.05 -25.61 -10.03
C THR A 149 9.81 -26.84 -9.52
N VAL A 150 10.50 -27.54 -10.41
CA VAL A 150 11.38 -28.66 -10.03
C VAL A 150 12.72 -28.18 -9.45
N CYS A 151 13.09 -26.91 -9.68
CA CYS A 151 14.36 -26.36 -9.24
C CYS A 151 14.28 -25.91 -7.78
N LYS A 152 15.43 -25.93 -7.12
CA LYS A 152 15.63 -25.39 -5.80
C LYS A 152 15.86 -23.89 -5.86
N LYS A 153 15.62 -23.21 -4.75
CA LYS A 153 15.78 -21.75 -4.63
C LYS A 153 17.18 -21.19 -4.91
N HIS A 154 18.21 -22.04 -4.86
CA HIS A 154 19.60 -21.64 -5.09
C HIS A 154 20.16 -22.17 -6.41
N ASP A 155 19.31 -22.76 -7.25
CA ASP A 155 19.70 -23.17 -8.59
C ASP A 155 19.87 -21.94 -9.49
N GLU A 156 20.80 -22.04 -10.45
CA GLU A 156 20.98 -21.02 -11.47
C GLU A 156 19.76 -21.00 -12.42
N ASP A 157 19.39 -19.82 -12.94
CA ASP A 157 18.33 -19.65 -13.94
C ASP A 157 16.92 -20.17 -13.54
N ILE A 158 16.41 -19.80 -12.35
CA ILE A 158 15.02 -20.10 -11.92
C ILE A 158 13.98 -19.66 -12.98
N ASP A 159 14.25 -18.59 -13.73
CA ASP A 159 13.35 -18.09 -14.78
C ASP A 159 13.13 -19.11 -15.92
N LYS A 160 14.10 -19.98 -16.19
CA LYS A 160 13.99 -21.05 -17.21
C LYS A 160 13.54 -22.38 -16.62
N CYS A 161 13.37 -22.44 -15.30
CA CYS A 161 13.01 -23.68 -14.64
C CYS A 161 11.61 -24.18 -15.05
N PRO A 162 11.44 -25.47 -15.38
CA PRO A 162 10.13 -26.03 -15.66
C PRO A 162 9.27 -26.16 -14.39
N LEU A 163 7.95 -26.09 -14.59
CA LEU A 163 6.98 -26.33 -13.53
C LEU A 163 7.02 -27.79 -13.10
N GLN A 164 6.73 -28.03 -11.82
CA GLN A 164 6.63 -29.38 -11.29
C GLN A 164 5.30 -30.01 -11.71
N GLU A 165 5.37 -31.16 -12.39
CA GLU A 165 4.21 -31.94 -12.80
C GLU A 165 3.76 -32.93 -11.71
N SER A 166 2.59 -33.55 -11.91
CA SER A 166 2.01 -34.53 -10.99
C SER A 166 2.99 -35.67 -10.67
N PRO A 167 3.12 -36.10 -9.40
CA PRO A 167 2.26 -35.82 -8.23
C PRO A 167 2.64 -34.59 -7.39
N GLY A 168 3.58 -33.74 -7.84
CA GLY A 168 4.14 -32.62 -7.06
C GLY A 168 3.61 -31.24 -7.43
N GLU A 169 2.69 -31.15 -8.39
CA GLU A 169 2.11 -29.91 -8.88
C GLU A 169 1.46 -29.11 -7.74
N ARG A 170 1.83 -27.85 -7.63
CA ARG A 170 1.21 -26.93 -6.67
C ARG A 170 1.15 -25.53 -7.26
N LYS A 171 -0.04 -24.94 -7.17
CA LYS A 171 -0.31 -23.56 -7.58
C LYS A 171 -0.79 -22.77 -6.37
N LEU A 172 -0.37 -21.53 -6.30
CA LEU A 172 -0.75 -20.58 -5.25
C LEU A 172 -1.33 -19.35 -5.91
N ASN A 173 -2.40 -18.81 -5.34
CA ASN A 173 -2.84 -17.44 -5.60
C ASN A 173 -2.36 -16.57 -4.45
N CYS A 174 -1.59 -15.53 -4.77
CA CYS A 174 -0.94 -14.67 -3.80
C CYS A 174 -1.30 -13.20 -4.04
N THR A 175 -1.66 -12.50 -2.98
CA THR A 175 -1.83 -11.04 -2.97
C THR A 175 -0.61 -10.40 -2.31
N PHE A 176 0.03 -9.47 -3.01
CA PHE A 176 1.15 -8.70 -2.49
C PHE A 176 0.83 -7.21 -2.53
N ILE A 177 1.34 -6.48 -1.54
CA ILE A 177 1.40 -5.02 -1.54
C ILE A 177 2.86 -4.61 -1.42
N VAL A 178 3.38 -3.90 -2.41
CA VAL A 178 4.80 -3.51 -2.51
C VAL A 178 4.90 -1.99 -2.63
N ASP A 179 5.67 -1.36 -1.74
CA ASP A 179 6.11 0.04 -1.88
C ASP A 179 7.41 0.08 -2.69
N SER A 180 7.34 0.66 -3.90
CA SER A 180 8.49 0.86 -4.77
C SER A 180 8.97 2.31 -4.64
N ARG A 181 10.26 2.49 -4.35
CA ARG A 181 10.89 3.81 -4.26
C ARG A 181 12.05 3.90 -5.24
N PRO A 182 11.78 4.16 -6.54
CA PRO A 182 12.80 4.13 -7.59
C PRO A 182 13.98 5.08 -7.34
N TRP A 183 13.73 6.27 -6.78
CA TRP A 183 14.77 7.25 -6.48
C TRP A 183 15.78 6.77 -5.45
N PHE A 184 15.36 5.87 -4.56
CA PHE A 184 16.20 5.25 -3.53
C PHE A 184 16.56 3.81 -3.89
N THR A 185 16.18 3.34 -5.09
CA THR A 185 16.40 1.96 -5.54
C THR A 185 15.91 0.91 -4.53
N GLN A 186 14.85 1.24 -3.79
CA GLN A 186 14.38 0.47 -2.65
C GLN A 186 12.99 -0.12 -2.92
N PHE A 187 12.78 -1.35 -2.45
CA PHE A 187 11.49 -2.03 -2.47
C PHE A 187 11.17 -2.50 -1.05
N THR A 188 9.94 -2.27 -0.62
CA THR A 188 9.46 -2.75 0.68
C THR A 188 8.21 -3.58 0.47
N LEU A 189 8.22 -4.81 0.98
CA LEU A 189 7.00 -5.59 1.09
C LEU A 189 6.16 -5.04 2.25
N LEU A 190 4.96 -4.55 1.95
CA LEU A 190 4.01 -4.07 2.94
C LEU A 190 3.07 -5.20 3.42
N ASN A 191 2.65 -6.09 2.51
CA ASN A 191 1.79 -7.22 2.83
C ASN A 191 1.98 -8.36 1.84
N SER A 192 1.80 -9.59 2.31
CA SER A 192 1.79 -10.81 1.50
C SER A 192 0.83 -11.85 2.08
N THR A 193 -0.09 -12.35 1.26
CA THR A 193 -1.00 -13.44 1.62
C THR A 193 -1.08 -14.41 0.46
N CYS A 194 -0.93 -15.71 0.71
CA CYS A 194 -0.98 -16.74 -0.32
C CYS A 194 -1.89 -17.88 0.10
N GLN A 195 -2.60 -18.47 -0.87
CA GLN A 195 -3.47 -19.63 -0.69
C GLN A 195 -3.29 -20.60 -1.86
N GLN A 196 -3.49 -21.89 -1.61
CA GLN A 196 -3.42 -22.90 -2.67
C GLN A 196 -4.66 -22.86 -3.56
N ILE A 197 -4.47 -23.03 -4.86
CA ILE A 197 -5.53 -23.10 -5.87
C ILE A 197 -5.48 -24.42 -6.64
#